data_AF-B2A6G7-F1
#
_entry.id   AF-B2A6G7-F1
#
_cell.length_a   1.000
_cell.length_b   1.000
_cell.length_c   1.000
_cell.angle_alpha   90.00
_cell.angle_beta   90.00
_cell.angle_gamma   90.00
#
_symmetry.space_group_name_H-M   'P 1'
#
loop_
_entity.id
_entity.type
_entity.pdbx_description
1 polymer ?
#
loop_
_entity_poly.entity_id
_entity_poly.type
_entity_poly.pdbx_seq_one_letter_code
_entity_poly.pdbx_strand_id
1 'polypeptide(L)'
;MSHIHLPDGIIPVPWWLAGYLVAVLIIYLLLSRVDSTEARYRIPKAAMAAAFMLVAMSVPLGFLPIHLSMAVLAGILVGPGIGFLSVFVVNFILALVGHGGITIVGLNTLVIGLEVLVGAKIFSYLLSKTTVWKAAFLAVIPALIVSLVFTVSLVGATVSWAEALPYHQHDCDHDHDHDDRSHANHNGHDSHGHSEGNGEGIETALSEIHILTLTGWTALLVILAVGITLEAILTAIIANYIYKVKPDLLEATNSLPGR
;
A
#
# COMPACT_ATOMS: atom_id res chain seq x y z
N MET A 1 3.15 -4.76 -0.29
CA MET A 1 2.49 -3.57 0.31
C MET A 1 1.49 -4.03 1.37
N SER A 2 1.18 -3.25 2.42
CA SER A 2 -0.01 -3.55 3.26
C SER A 2 -1.32 -3.37 2.48
N HIS A 3 -1.27 -2.62 1.38
CA HIS A 3 -2.34 -2.36 0.41
C HIS A 3 -1.84 -2.68 -1.01
N ILE A 4 -2.48 -3.64 -1.69
CA ILE A 4 -2.08 -4.03 -3.05
C ILE A 4 -2.37 -2.88 -4.02
N HIS A 5 -1.34 -2.33 -4.68
CA HIS A 5 -1.57 -1.48 -5.85
C HIS A 5 -2.01 -2.39 -6.98
N LEU A 6 -3.23 -2.20 -7.47
CA LEU A 6 -3.70 -3.00 -8.59
C LEU A 6 -2.89 -2.64 -9.86
N PRO A 7 -2.57 -3.59 -10.75
CA PRO A 7 -2.09 -3.24 -12.08
C PRO A 7 -3.22 -2.64 -12.93
N ASP A 8 -2.86 -1.81 -13.91
CA ASP A 8 -3.79 -1.35 -14.93
C ASP A 8 -4.36 -2.54 -15.74
N GLY A 9 -5.60 -2.40 -16.20
CA GLY A 9 -6.23 -3.38 -17.10
C GLY A 9 -6.99 -4.53 -16.43
N ILE A 10 -6.92 -4.68 -15.09
CA ILE A 10 -7.66 -5.72 -14.36
C ILE A 10 -9.10 -5.29 -14.03
N ILE A 11 -9.28 -4.02 -13.68
CA ILE A 11 -10.57 -3.50 -13.19
C ILE A 11 -11.42 -3.02 -14.37
N PRO A 12 -12.71 -3.42 -14.48
CA PRO A 12 -13.59 -2.93 -15.54
C PRO A 12 -13.83 -1.42 -15.50
N VAL A 13 -14.07 -0.82 -16.66
CA VAL A 13 -14.24 0.64 -16.86
C VAL A 13 -15.18 1.34 -15.87
N PRO A 14 -16.38 0.80 -15.57
CA PRO A 14 -17.30 1.46 -14.64
C PRO A 14 -16.73 1.65 -13.24
N TRP A 15 -15.92 0.70 -12.76
CA TRP A 15 -15.42 0.69 -11.39
C TRP A 15 -14.30 1.67 -11.16
N TRP A 16 -13.33 1.74 -12.07
CA TRP A 16 -12.23 2.68 -11.91
C TRP A 16 -12.68 4.13 -12.19
N LEU A 17 -13.64 4.35 -13.10
CA LEU A 17 -14.29 5.65 -13.27
C LEU A 17 -15.07 6.06 -12.01
N ALA A 18 -15.84 5.14 -11.43
CA ALA A 18 -16.54 5.40 -10.16
C ALA A 18 -15.54 5.72 -9.04
N GLY A 19 -14.42 5.00 -8.96
CA GLY A 19 -13.34 5.28 -8.02
C GLY A 19 -12.80 6.71 -8.13
N TYR A 20 -12.52 7.16 -9.36
CA TYR A 20 -12.11 8.55 -9.62
C TYR A 20 -13.20 9.56 -9.21
N LEU A 21 -14.45 9.31 -9.60
CA LEU A 21 -15.57 10.21 -9.30
C LEU A 21 -15.76 10.37 -7.79
N VAL A 22 -15.74 9.26 -7.04
CA VAL A 22 -15.87 9.27 -5.58
C VAL A 22 -14.65 9.94 -4.93
N ALA A 23 -13.43 9.64 -5.38
CA ALA A 23 -12.22 10.27 -4.84
C ALA A 23 -12.22 11.78 -5.05
N VAL A 24 -12.54 12.26 -6.25
CA VAL A 24 -12.65 13.70 -6.57
C VAL A 24 -13.78 14.35 -5.77
N LEU A 25 -14.93 13.68 -5.61
CA LEU A 25 -16.02 14.18 -4.79
C LEU A 25 -15.60 14.35 -3.32
N ILE A 26 -14.91 13.36 -2.75
CA ILE A 26 -14.39 13.44 -1.37
C ILE A 26 -13.40 14.60 -1.24
N ILE A 27 -12.45 14.73 -2.18
CA ILE A 27 -11.50 15.85 -2.21
C ILE A 27 -12.24 17.18 -2.27
N TYR A 28 -13.23 17.29 -3.15
CA TYR A 28 -14.05 18.49 -3.28
C TYR A 28 -14.76 18.84 -1.96
N LEU A 29 -15.40 17.86 -1.30
CA LEU A 29 -16.10 18.08 -0.02
C LEU A 29 -15.15 18.40 1.15
N LEU A 30 -13.92 17.90 1.11
CA LEU A 30 -12.90 18.20 2.11
C LEU A 30 -12.29 19.59 1.90
N LEU A 31 -12.09 20.00 0.64
CA LEU A 31 -11.56 21.32 0.28
C LEU A 31 -12.61 22.43 0.35
N SER A 32 -13.89 22.13 0.08
CA SER A 32 -14.98 23.11 0.17
C SER A 32 -15.23 23.61 1.60
N ARG A 33 -14.63 22.95 2.60
CA ARG A 33 -14.65 23.36 4.01
C ARG A 33 -13.43 24.17 4.43
N VAL A 34 -12.55 24.50 3.49
CA VAL A 34 -11.31 25.25 3.73
C VAL A 34 -11.47 26.69 3.24
N ASP A 35 -11.24 27.65 4.12
CA ASP A 35 -11.24 29.06 3.74
C ASP A 35 -10.09 29.38 2.76
N SER A 36 -10.40 30.22 1.76
CA SER A 36 -9.47 30.56 0.68
C SER A 36 -8.17 31.24 1.15
N THR A 37 -8.22 31.95 2.28
CA THR A 37 -7.06 32.56 2.95
C THR A 37 -6.14 31.52 3.60
N GLU A 38 -6.70 30.40 4.03
CA GLU A 38 -5.98 29.29 4.68
C GLU A 38 -5.40 28.29 3.67
N ALA A 39 -5.99 28.21 2.47
CA ALA A 39 -5.56 27.30 1.40
C ALA A 39 -4.07 27.45 1.07
N ARG A 40 -3.55 28.69 1.03
CA ARG A 40 -2.13 28.97 0.74
C ARG A 40 -1.18 28.37 1.78
N TYR A 41 -1.61 28.22 3.02
CA TYR A 41 -0.81 27.61 4.09
C TYR A 41 -0.94 26.07 4.12
N ARG A 42 -2.03 25.53 3.58
CA ARG A 42 -2.28 24.08 3.56
C ARG A 42 -1.59 23.36 2.40
N ILE A 43 -1.33 24.04 1.27
CA ILE A 43 -0.63 23.45 0.12
C ILE A 43 0.78 22.93 0.48
N PRO A 44 1.66 23.71 1.17
CA PRO A 44 2.97 23.21 1.58
C PRO A 44 2.89 22.00 2.52
N LYS A 45 1.90 21.96 3.42
CA LYS A 45 1.68 20.81 4.30
C LYS A 45 1.31 19.57 3.51
N ALA A 46 0.44 19.69 2.50
CA ALA A 46 0.09 18.60 1.61
C ALA A 46 1.32 18.06 0.87
N ALA A 47 2.15 18.95 0.33
CA ALA A 47 3.38 18.59 -0.37
C ALA A 47 4.39 17.89 0.56
N MET A 48 4.55 18.38 1.80
CA MET A 48 5.41 17.73 2.80
C MET A 48 4.91 16.33 3.18
N ALA A 49 3.60 16.17 3.38
CA ALA A 49 3.00 14.86 3.66
C ALA A 49 3.18 13.89 2.48
N ALA A 50 2.95 14.36 1.25
CA ALA A 50 3.16 13.56 0.04
C ALA A 50 4.63 13.14 -0.12
N ALA A 51 5.57 14.07 0.07
CA ALA A 51 7.00 13.77 0.02
C ALA A 51 7.42 12.76 1.09
N PHE A 52 6.91 12.91 2.32
CA PHE A 52 7.17 11.96 3.40
C PHE A 52 6.64 10.55 3.07
N MET A 53 5.40 10.44 2.57
CA MET A 53 4.84 9.15 2.15
C MET A 53 5.66 8.50 1.03
N LEU A 54 6.07 9.26 0.02
CA LEU A 54 6.92 8.75 -1.07
C LEU A 54 8.27 8.22 -0.55
N VAL A 55 8.92 8.96 0.36
CA VAL A 55 10.17 8.52 0.97
C VAL A 55 9.95 7.27 1.83
N ALA A 56 8.89 7.24 2.64
CA ALA A 56 8.56 6.08 3.48
C ALA A 56 8.31 4.81 2.65
N MET A 57 7.59 4.95 1.53
CA MET A 57 7.35 3.84 0.60
C MET A 57 8.62 3.36 -0.10
N SER A 58 9.61 4.24 -0.28
CA SER A 58 10.89 3.94 -0.93
C SER A 58 11.85 3.13 -0.05
N VAL A 59 11.58 3.00 1.26
CA VAL A 59 12.44 2.23 2.16
C VAL A 59 12.19 0.73 1.94
N PRO A 60 13.15 -0.04 1.40
CA PRO A 60 12.97 -1.48 1.26
C PRO A 60 13.03 -2.11 2.64
N LEU A 61 12.00 -2.89 3.01
CA LEU A 61 12.00 -3.63 4.26
C LEU A 61 12.84 -4.92 4.20
N GLY A 62 13.58 -5.15 3.11
CA GLY A 62 14.57 -6.21 2.93
C GLY A 62 13.95 -7.61 2.91
N PHE A 63 13.52 -8.08 4.08
CA PHE A 63 13.05 -9.43 4.37
C PHE A 63 11.53 -9.62 4.15
N LEU A 64 10.77 -8.54 3.89
CA LEU A 64 9.33 -8.62 3.63
C LEU A 64 8.97 -7.89 2.32
N PRO A 65 8.13 -8.48 1.45
CA PRO A 65 7.63 -7.82 0.23
C PRO A 65 6.51 -6.79 0.57
N ILE A 66 6.73 -5.98 1.60
CA ILE A 66 5.81 -4.95 2.07
C ILE A 66 6.52 -3.60 2.14
N HIS A 67 5.74 -2.56 1.86
CA HIS A 67 6.14 -1.17 2.00
C HIS A 67 5.24 -0.54 3.05
N LEU A 68 5.79 0.42 3.79
CA LEU A 68 5.05 1.18 4.78
C LEU A 68 4.38 2.37 4.08
N SER A 69 3.07 2.52 4.23
CA SER A 69 2.35 3.66 3.61
C SER A 69 2.59 4.94 4.39
N MET A 70 2.73 4.82 5.71
CA MET A 70 2.74 5.92 6.67
C MET A 70 1.55 6.87 6.50
N ALA A 71 0.46 6.41 5.88
CA ALA A 71 -0.70 7.23 5.54
C ALA A 71 -1.42 7.72 6.79
N VAL A 72 -1.56 6.86 7.79
CA VAL A 72 -2.14 7.22 9.10
C VAL A 72 -1.33 8.34 9.76
N LEU A 73 0.00 8.25 9.75
CA LEU A 73 0.87 9.27 10.29
C LEU A 73 0.73 10.59 9.52
N ALA A 74 0.67 10.56 8.19
CA ALA A 74 0.40 11.74 7.38
C ALA A 74 -0.93 12.40 7.80
N GLY A 75 -2.00 11.61 7.96
CA GLY A 75 -3.29 12.09 8.44
C GLY A 75 -3.25 12.71 9.84
N ILE A 76 -2.46 12.14 10.74
CA ILE A 76 -2.24 12.67 12.09
C ILE A 76 -1.51 14.03 12.06
N LEU A 77 -0.56 14.20 11.15
CA LEU A 77 0.30 15.40 11.09
C LEU A 77 -0.32 16.58 10.35
N VAL A 78 -1.00 16.34 9.23
CA VAL A 78 -1.57 17.40 8.39
C VAL A 78 -3.09 17.48 8.44
N GLY A 79 -3.72 16.54 9.14
CA GLY A 79 -5.17 16.40 9.26
C GLY A 79 -5.79 15.52 8.17
N PRO A 80 -6.99 14.96 8.43
CA PRO A 80 -7.63 13.99 7.54
C PRO A 80 -7.92 14.55 6.15
N GLY A 81 -8.31 15.83 6.05
CA GLY A 81 -8.64 16.46 4.77
C GLY A 81 -7.42 16.62 3.85
N ILE A 82 -6.37 17.25 4.37
CA ILE A 82 -5.14 17.49 3.62
C ILE A 82 -4.35 16.19 3.42
N GLY A 83 -4.41 15.26 4.37
CA GLY A 83 -3.84 13.93 4.23
C GLY A 83 -4.47 13.15 3.07
N PHE A 84 -5.81 13.19 2.93
CA PHE A 84 -6.50 12.52 1.81
C PHE A 84 -6.09 13.10 0.46
N LEU A 85 -5.99 14.44 0.36
CA LEU A 85 -5.46 15.09 -0.85
C LEU A 85 -4.02 14.66 -1.15
N SER A 86 -3.19 14.55 -0.11
CA SER A 86 -1.78 14.13 -0.25
C SER A 86 -1.68 12.71 -0.80
N VAL A 87 -2.55 11.79 -0.35
CA VAL A 87 -2.63 10.42 -0.87
C VAL A 87 -2.96 10.40 -2.36
N PHE A 88 -3.93 11.21 -2.80
CA PHE A 88 -4.26 11.32 -4.23
C PHE A 88 -3.05 11.76 -5.05
N VAL A 89 -2.34 12.78 -4.59
CA VAL A 89 -1.13 13.28 -5.25
C VAL A 89 -0.04 12.22 -5.29
N VAL A 90 0.21 11.49 -4.19
CA VAL A 90 1.19 10.39 -4.15
C VAL A 90 0.86 9.30 -5.14
N ASN A 91 -0.38 8.79 -5.14
CA ASN A 91 -0.82 7.75 -6.07
C ASN A 91 -0.71 8.21 -7.53
N PHE A 92 -1.05 9.47 -7.81
CA PHE A 92 -0.92 10.02 -9.15
C PHE A 92 0.55 10.11 -9.59
N ILE A 93 1.46 10.55 -8.71
CA ILE A 93 2.91 10.56 -8.99
C ILE A 93 3.43 9.14 -9.23
N LEU A 94 3.07 8.18 -8.38
CA LEU A 94 3.48 6.77 -8.53
C LEU A 94 3.00 6.18 -9.85
N ALA A 95 1.79 6.52 -10.29
CA ALA A 95 1.28 6.11 -11.58
C ALA A 95 2.08 6.70 -12.75
N LEU A 96 2.48 7.98 -12.67
CA LEU A 96 3.33 8.61 -13.69
C LEU A 96 4.75 8.04 -13.76
N VAL A 97 5.27 7.54 -12.64
CA VAL A 97 6.60 6.89 -12.57
C VAL A 97 6.50 5.38 -12.90
N GLY A 98 5.33 4.89 -13.31
CA GLY A 98 5.13 3.50 -13.74
C GLY A 98 5.10 2.48 -12.61
N HIS A 99 5.01 2.91 -11.35
CA HIS A 99 4.88 2.03 -10.19
C HIS A 99 3.41 1.76 -9.80
N GLY A 100 2.46 2.42 -10.46
CA GLY A 100 1.03 2.22 -10.26
C GLY A 100 0.27 2.35 -11.57
N GLY A 101 -0.96 1.85 -11.59
CA GLY A 101 -1.84 2.01 -12.74
C GLY A 101 -2.51 3.39 -12.78
N ILE A 102 -2.51 4.06 -13.93
CA ILE A 102 -3.19 5.35 -14.11
C ILE A 102 -4.69 5.18 -13.96
N THR A 103 -5.26 4.07 -14.43
CA THR A 103 -6.72 3.85 -14.40
C THR A 103 -7.24 3.70 -12.97
N ILE A 104 -6.43 3.15 -12.07
CA ILE A 104 -6.86 2.79 -10.72
C ILE A 104 -6.48 3.82 -9.64
N VAL A 105 -5.84 4.94 -9.99
CA VAL A 105 -5.42 5.96 -9.01
C VAL A 105 -6.57 6.38 -8.10
N GLY A 106 -7.78 6.53 -8.66
CA GLY A 106 -8.98 6.84 -7.89
C GLY A 106 -9.26 5.79 -6.80
N LEU A 107 -9.23 4.50 -7.14
CA LEU A 107 -9.47 3.41 -6.20
C LEU A 107 -8.36 3.30 -5.14
N ASN A 108 -7.09 3.37 -5.54
CA ASN A 108 -5.97 3.38 -4.59
C ASN A 108 -6.06 4.57 -3.62
N THR A 109 -6.55 5.72 -4.11
CA THR A 109 -6.78 6.90 -3.27
C THR A 109 -7.89 6.64 -2.25
N LEU A 110 -8.95 5.93 -2.61
CA LEU A 110 -10.00 5.57 -1.66
C LEU A 110 -9.49 4.59 -0.60
N VAL A 111 -8.72 3.58 -0.99
CA VAL A 111 -8.12 2.59 -0.09
C VAL A 111 -7.19 3.26 0.93
N ILE A 112 -6.14 3.93 0.46
CA ILE A 112 -5.14 4.55 1.33
C ILE A 112 -5.74 5.79 2.04
N GLY A 113 -6.62 6.51 1.37
CA GLY A 113 -7.32 7.65 1.96
C GLY A 113 -8.23 7.25 3.11
N LEU A 114 -8.81 6.03 3.08
CA LEU A 114 -9.56 5.50 4.20
C LEU A 114 -8.66 5.26 5.42
N GLU A 115 -7.42 4.83 5.24
CA GLU A 115 -6.42 4.72 6.31
C GLU A 115 -6.18 6.08 6.98
N VAL A 116 -5.99 7.13 6.18
CA VAL A 116 -5.82 8.51 6.65
C VAL A 116 -7.03 8.95 7.49
N LEU A 117 -8.23 8.81 6.95
CA LEU A 117 -9.46 9.30 7.59
C LEU A 117 -9.77 8.55 8.90
N VAL A 118 -9.71 7.22 8.85
CA VAL A 118 -10.00 6.35 10.01
C VAL A 118 -8.90 6.52 11.06
N GLY A 119 -7.64 6.45 10.64
CA GLY A 119 -6.49 6.55 11.53
C GLY A 119 -6.42 7.91 12.24
N ALA A 120 -6.57 9.02 11.51
CA ALA A 120 -6.57 10.35 12.12
C ALA A 120 -7.73 10.52 13.11
N LYS A 121 -8.95 10.08 12.75
CA LYS A 121 -10.12 10.20 13.63
C LYS A 121 -9.98 9.36 14.91
N ILE A 122 -9.50 8.12 14.78
CA ILE A 122 -9.25 7.24 15.93
C ILE A 122 -8.14 7.83 16.80
N PHE A 123 -7.06 8.33 16.20
CA PHE A 123 -5.98 8.99 16.92
C PHE A 123 -6.49 10.19 17.73
N SER A 124 -7.26 11.11 17.11
CA SER A 124 -7.85 12.26 17.81
C SER A 124 -8.71 11.85 19.00
N TYR A 125 -9.52 10.80 18.84
CA TYR A 125 -10.35 10.27 19.92
C TYR A 125 -9.50 9.67 21.05
N LEU A 126 -8.47 8.88 20.72
CA LEU A 126 -7.61 8.24 21.71
C LEU A 126 -6.64 9.20 22.39
N LEU A 127 -6.24 10.28 21.73
CA LEU A 127 -5.32 11.27 22.30
C LEU A 127 -5.89 11.89 23.58
N SER A 128 -7.21 12.02 23.69
CA SER A 128 -7.88 12.49 24.90
C SER A 128 -7.91 11.48 26.06
N LYS A 129 -7.58 10.21 25.80
CA LYS A 129 -7.75 9.09 26.74
C LYS A 129 -6.44 8.38 27.09
N THR A 130 -5.37 8.59 26.33
CA THR A 130 -4.11 7.86 26.49
C THR A 130 -2.91 8.67 26.02
N THR A 131 -1.72 8.09 26.13
CA THR A 131 -0.48 8.73 25.67
C THR A 131 -0.40 8.71 24.14
N VAL A 132 0.28 9.70 23.54
CA VAL A 132 0.46 9.83 22.08
C VAL A 132 0.97 8.53 21.45
N TRP A 133 1.94 7.88 22.10
CA TRP A 133 2.46 6.58 21.66
C TRP A 133 1.36 5.52 21.52
N LYS A 134 0.56 5.33 22.57
CA LYS A 134 -0.53 4.34 22.58
C LYS A 134 -1.63 4.72 21.61
N ALA A 135 -1.98 6.00 21.54
CA ALA A 135 -3.00 6.52 20.62
C ALA A 135 -2.61 6.27 19.16
N ALA A 136 -1.37 6.56 18.78
CA ALA A 136 -0.86 6.33 17.43
C ALA A 136 -0.80 4.84 17.08
N PHE A 137 -0.27 4.01 17.97
CA PHE A 137 -0.20 2.56 17.77
C PHE A 137 -1.60 1.95 17.57
N LEU A 138 -2.55 2.29 18.43
CA LEU A 138 -3.92 1.80 18.39
C LEU A 138 -4.75 2.38 17.23
N ALA A 139 -4.34 3.51 16.65
CA ALA A 139 -5.02 4.11 15.50
C ALA A 139 -4.68 3.40 14.19
N VAL A 140 -3.44 2.91 14.04
CA VAL A 140 -2.96 2.28 12.79
C VAL A 140 -3.62 0.93 12.54
N ILE A 141 -3.71 0.07 13.55
CA ILE A 141 -4.25 -1.29 13.43
C ILE A 141 -5.65 -1.31 12.80
N PRO A 142 -6.68 -0.63 13.37
CA PRO A 142 -8.02 -0.64 12.79
C PRO A 142 -8.07 0.07 11.44
N ALA A 143 -7.26 1.10 11.20
CA ALA A 143 -7.20 1.80 9.92
C ALA A 143 -6.74 0.87 8.79
N LEU A 144 -5.66 0.12 9.01
CA LEU A 144 -5.13 -0.85 8.05
C LEU A 144 -6.07 -2.04 7.85
N ILE A 145 -6.71 -2.54 8.92
CA ILE A 145 -7.71 -3.62 8.80
C ILE A 145 -8.90 -3.16 7.95
N VAL A 146 -9.42 -1.96 8.18
CA VAL A 146 -10.54 -1.40 7.40
C VAL A 146 -10.16 -1.22 5.93
N SER A 147 -8.96 -0.70 5.66
CA SER A 147 -8.40 -0.57 4.30
C SER A 147 -8.24 -1.93 3.61
N LEU A 148 -7.75 -2.94 4.32
CA LEU A 148 -7.62 -4.31 3.80
C LEU A 148 -8.98 -4.92 3.46
N VAL A 149 -9.94 -4.85 4.38
CA VAL A 149 -11.30 -5.35 4.15
C VAL A 149 -11.93 -4.66 2.96
N PHE A 150 -11.75 -3.34 2.82
CA PHE A 150 -12.22 -2.59 1.67
C PHE A 150 -11.56 -3.06 0.37
N THR A 151 -10.25 -3.27 0.36
CA THR A 151 -9.51 -3.77 -0.81
C THR A 151 -9.98 -5.16 -1.21
N VAL A 152 -10.08 -6.10 -0.27
CA VAL A 152 -10.56 -7.47 -0.52
C VAL A 152 -11.99 -7.45 -1.04
N SER A 153 -12.86 -6.62 -0.47
CA SER A 153 -14.24 -6.47 -0.92
C SER A 153 -14.32 -5.90 -2.33
N LEU A 154 -13.49 -4.91 -2.65
CA LEU A 154 -13.42 -4.28 -3.96
C LEU A 154 -12.96 -5.29 -5.02
N VAL A 155 -11.87 -6.02 -4.74
CA VAL A 155 -11.36 -7.05 -5.66
C VAL A 155 -12.40 -8.17 -5.85
N GLY A 156 -13.00 -8.67 -4.77
CA GLY A 156 -14.02 -9.71 -4.85
C GLY A 156 -15.32 -9.30 -5.54
N ALA A 157 -15.64 -7.99 -5.58
CA ALA A 157 -16.79 -7.47 -6.30
C ALA A 157 -16.52 -7.17 -7.79
N THR A 158 -15.24 -7.02 -8.17
CA THR A 158 -14.84 -6.55 -9.51
C THR A 158 -14.25 -7.65 -10.37
N VAL A 159 -13.55 -8.61 -9.77
CA VAL A 159 -12.95 -9.75 -10.45
C VAL A 159 -13.87 -10.96 -10.27
N SER A 160 -14.26 -11.61 -11.37
CA SER A 160 -14.96 -12.89 -11.31
C SER A 160 -14.15 -13.89 -10.49
N TRP A 161 -14.81 -14.58 -9.55
CA TRP A 161 -14.20 -15.57 -8.65
C TRP A 161 -13.36 -16.68 -9.34
N ALA A 162 -13.43 -16.78 -10.68
CA ALA A 162 -12.67 -17.72 -11.51
C ALA A 162 -11.17 -17.38 -11.64
N GLU A 163 -10.76 -16.10 -11.62
CA GLU A 163 -9.33 -15.71 -11.64
C GLU A 163 -8.71 -15.50 -10.25
N ALA A 164 -9.52 -15.47 -9.19
CA ALA A 164 -9.09 -15.08 -7.84
C ALA A 164 -8.56 -16.24 -6.97
N LEU A 165 -8.59 -17.48 -7.47
CA LEU A 165 -8.11 -18.67 -6.74
C LEU A 165 -6.78 -19.16 -7.34
N PRO A 166 -5.81 -19.57 -6.50
CA PRO A 166 -4.65 -20.31 -6.99
C PRO A 166 -5.16 -21.64 -7.55
N TYR A 167 -5.16 -21.79 -8.88
CA TYR A 167 -5.47 -23.06 -9.51
C TYR A 167 -4.33 -24.03 -9.15
N HIS A 168 -4.66 -25.12 -8.46
CA HIS A 168 -3.75 -26.25 -8.40
C HIS A 168 -3.60 -26.79 -9.82
N GLN A 169 -2.42 -26.59 -10.40
CA GLN A 169 -2.02 -27.25 -11.63
C GLN A 169 -2.04 -28.76 -11.36
N HIS A 170 -3.11 -29.42 -11.81
CA HIS A 170 -3.08 -30.86 -11.98
C HIS A 170 -2.16 -31.11 -13.18
N ASP A 171 -0.98 -31.64 -12.91
CA ASP A 171 -0.14 -32.25 -13.94
C ASP A 171 -0.95 -33.39 -14.58
N CYS A 172 -1.42 -33.12 -15.79
CA CYS A 172 -1.96 -34.13 -16.68
C CYS A 172 -0.76 -34.77 -17.39
N ASP A 173 -0.19 -35.82 -16.80
CA ASP A 173 0.73 -36.71 -17.52
C ASP A 173 -0.06 -37.41 -18.63
N HIS A 174 0.10 -36.92 -19.85
CA HIS A 174 -0.26 -37.64 -21.07
C HIS A 174 0.98 -38.34 -21.62
N ASP A 175 0.87 -39.66 -21.69
CA ASP A 175 1.78 -40.62 -22.34
C ASP A 175 2.28 -40.16 -23.72
N HIS A 176 3.55 -40.44 -24.01
CA HIS A 176 3.98 -40.97 -25.31
C HIS A 176 5.28 -41.77 -25.17
N ASP A 177 5.14 -43.09 -25.34
CA ASP A 177 6.22 -44.02 -25.70
C ASP A 177 6.90 -43.60 -27.01
N HIS A 178 8.24 -43.69 -27.09
CA HIS A 178 8.95 -44.24 -28.24
C HIS A 178 10.41 -44.61 -27.91
N ASP A 179 10.79 -45.75 -28.50
CA ASP A 179 12.02 -46.54 -28.41
C ASP A 179 13.34 -45.88 -28.86
N ASP A 180 14.42 -46.60 -28.53
CA ASP A 180 15.68 -46.81 -29.27
C ASP A 180 17.00 -46.11 -28.84
N ARG A 181 17.81 -46.91 -28.12
CA ARG A 181 19.20 -47.33 -28.46
C ARG A 181 20.28 -46.30 -28.85
N SER A 182 21.28 -46.24 -27.95
CA SER A 182 22.74 -46.35 -28.19
C SER A 182 23.54 -45.25 -28.91
N HIS A 183 24.54 -44.75 -28.17
CA HIS A 183 25.88 -44.27 -28.56
C HIS A 183 26.04 -43.24 -29.70
N ALA A 184 26.62 -42.06 -29.38
CA ALA A 184 27.93 -41.63 -29.90
C ALA A 184 28.36 -40.25 -29.38
N ASN A 185 29.65 -40.16 -29.11
CA ASN A 185 30.45 -39.01 -28.74
C ASN A 185 30.64 -38.05 -29.93
N HIS A 186 30.57 -36.73 -29.73
CA HIS A 186 31.30 -35.78 -30.59
C HIS A 186 31.47 -34.39 -29.95
N ASN A 187 32.73 -33.96 -29.84
CA ASN A 187 33.16 -32.57 -29.64
C ASN A 187 33.01 -31.77 -30.95
N GLY A 188 32.69 -30.47 -30.86
CA GLY A 188 32.78 -29.53 -31.98
C GLY A 188 32.27 -28.10 -31.70
N HIS A 189 33.24 -27.18 -31.62
CA HIS A 189 33.26 -25.70 -31.70
C HIS A 189 32.02 -24.83 -32.08
N ASP A 190 32.00 -23.68 -31.38
CA ASP A 190 31.85 -22.27 -31.83
C ASP A 190 30.51 -21.64 -32.28
N SER A 191 30.10 -20.64 -31.46
CA SER A 191 29.87 -19.22 -31.82
C SER A 191 28.44 -18.62 -31.82
N HIS A 192 28.33 -17.47 -31.10
CA HIS A 192 27.34 -16.36 -31.14
C HIS A 192 25.87 -16.68 -30.77
N GLY A 193 25.10 -15.89 -30.01
CA GLY A 193 25.21 -14.58 -29.36
C GLY A 193 23.82 -14.15 -28.82
N HIS A 194 23.76 -13.10 -28.00
CA HIS A 194 22.58 -12.38 -27.47
C HIS A 194 21.71 -13.13 -26.43
N SER A 195 21.60 -12.69 -25.18
CA SER A 195 20.97 -11.47 -24.62
C SER A 195 19.65 -11.87 -23.95
N GLU A 196 19.60 -11.80 -22.62
CA GLU A 196 18.45 -11.57 -21.72
C GLU A 196 18.92 -12.00 -20.31
N GLY A 197 19.05 -11.15 -19.29
CA GLY A 197 18.29 -9.95 -18.99
C GLY A 197 17.18 -10.29 -18.00
N ASN A 198 17.49 -10.20 -16.71
CA ASN A 198 16.52 -9.96 -15.63
C ASN A 198 15.63 -11.11 -15.09
N GLY A 199 16.16 -12.33 -14.95
CA GLY A 199 15.48 -13.41 -14.20
C GLY A 199 15.99 -13.62 -12.75
N GLU A 200 17.19 -13.15 -12.41
CA GLU A 200 17.91 -13.67 -11.24
C GLU A 200 17.43 -13.12 -9.89
N GLY A 201 16.76 -11.96 -9.83
CA GLY A 201 16.40 -11.32 -8.56
C GLY A 201 15.21 -11.93 -7.82
N ILE A 202 14.32 -12.64 -8.52
CA ILE A 202 13.11 -13.24 -7.91
C ILE A 202 13.40 -14.67 -7.50
N GLU A 203 14.09 -15.46 -8.34
CA GLU A 203 14.41 -16.84 -7.98
C GLU A 203 15.48 -16.95 -6.90
N THR A 204 16.50 -16.07 -6.88
CA THR A 204 17.47 -16.07 -5.77
C THR A 204 16.82 -15.65 -4.44
N ALA A 205 15.93 -14.66 -4.44
CA ALA A 205 15.18 -14.24 -3.27
C ALA A 205 14.19 -15.30 -2.78
N LEU A 206 13.65 -16.14 -3.67
CA LEU A 206 12.80 -17.27 -3.32
C LEU A 206 13.59 -18.49 -2.83
N SER A 207 14.81 -18.70 -3.33
CA SER A 207 15.66 -19.84 -2.94
C SER A 207 16.31 -19.71 -1.56
N GLU A 208 16.50 -18.47 -1.06
CA GLU A 208 17.17 -18.22 0.22
C GLU A 208 16.20 -18.24 1.43
N ILE A 209 14.89 -18.42 1.19
CA ILE A 209 13.86 -18.45 2.24
C ILE A 209 13.37 -19.89 2.44
N HIS A 210 14.24 -20.72 3.02
CA HIS A 210 13.82 -21.93 3.73
C HIS A 210 13.31 -21.59 5.15
N ILE A 211 12.58 -20.48 5.30
CA ILE A 211 11.92 -20.10 6.57
C ILE A 211 10.49 -20.61 6.52
N LEU A 212 10.38 -21.87 6.92
CA LEU A 212 9.18 -22.58 7.34
C LEU A 212 8.16 -22.83 6.22
N THR A 213 7.83 -24.10 6.10
CA THR A 213 6.76 -24.73 5.32
C THR A 213 5.36 -24.17 5.67
N LEU A 214 5.13 -22.86 5.55
CA LEU A 214 3.82 -22.24 5.56
C LEU A 214 3.44 -21.95 4.11
N THR A 215 2.81 -22.91 3.46
CA THR A 215 2.14 -22.67 2.17
C THR A 215 0.69 -22.22 2.44
N GLY A 216 0.25 -21.16 1.77
CA GLY A 216 -1.16 -20.71 1.78
C GLY A 216 -1.50 -19.52 2.69
N TRP A 217 -2.75 -19.47 3.15
CA TRP A 217 -3.35 -18.34 3.88
C TRP A 217 -2.66 -17.96 5.18
N THR A 218 -2.00 -18.93 5.83
CA THR A 218 -1.30 -18.70 7.11
C THR A 218 -0.07 -17.82 6.93
N ALA A 219 0.72 -18.03 5.87
CA ALA A 219 1.86 -17.16 5.54
C ALA A 219 1.40 -15.72 5.26
N LEU A 220 0.31 -15.55 4.51
CA LEU A 220 -0.26 -14.24 4.20
C LEU A 220 -0.66 -13.48 5.46
N LEU A 221 -1.37 -14.15 6.39
CA LEU A 221 -1.79 -13.54 7.65
C LEU A 221 -0.58 -13.15 8.52
N VAL A 222 0.47 -13.97 8.55
CA VAL A 222 1.70 -13.65 9.30
C VAL A 222 2.40 -12.43 8.70
N ILE A 223 2.62 -12.41 7.38
CA ILE A 223 3.26 -11.28 6.70
C ILE A 223 2.48 -9.99 6.92
N LEU A 224 1.14 -10.05 6.80
CA LEU A 224 0.26 -8.91 7.04
C LEU A 224 0.34 -8.44 8.50
N ALA A 225 0.26 -9.37 9.46
CA ALA A 225 0.32 -9.03 10.88
C ALA A 225 1.65 -8.37 11.25
N VAL A 226 2.77 -8.88 10.72
CA VAL A 226 4.09 -8.27 10.90
C VAL A 226 4.12 -6.88 10.28
N GLY A 227 3.60 -6.71 9.05
CA GLY A 227 3.52 -5.41 8.39
C GLY A 227 2.74 -4.36 9.16
N ILE A 228 1.51 -4.70 9.58
CA ILE A 228 0.66 -3.83 10.38
C ILE A 228 1.35 -3.45 11.69
N THR A 229 2.01 -4.42 12.34
CA THR A 229 2.70 -4.17 13.61
C THR A 229 3.90 -3.25 13.43
N LEU A 230 4.72 -3.47 12.39
CA LEU A 230 5.85 -2.60 12.07
C LEU A 230 5.41 -1.17 11.76
N GLU A 231 4.37 -1.02 10.94
CA GLU A 231 3.77 0.26 10.60
C GLU A 231 3.23 0.99 11.84
N ALA A 232 2.55 0.26 12.74
CA ALA A 232 2.02 0.80 13.99
C ALA A 232 3.12 1.24 14.96
N ILE A 233 4.19 0.45 15.11
CA ILE A 233 5.34 0.80 15.95
C ILE A 233 6.03 2.04 15.39
N LEU A 234 6.34 2.07 14.10
CA LEU A 234 7.05 3.19 13.49
C LEU A 234 6.23 4.47 13.58
N THR A 235 4.92 4.39 13.29
CA THR A 235 4.00 5.52 13.43
C THR A 235 3.96 6.02 14.87
N ALA A 236 3.92 5.13 15.86
CA ALA A 236 3.94 5.50 17.28
C ALA A 236 5.25 6.17 17.70
N ILE A 237 6.40 5.68 17.21
CA ILE A 237 7.72 6.29 17.44
C ILE A 237 7.74 7.72 16.90
N ILE A 238 7.40 7.87 15.62
CA ILE A 238 7.51 9.17 14.95
C ILE A 238 6.50 10.16 15.55
N ALA A 239 5.25 9.76 15.76
CA ALA A 239 4.24 10.62 16.37
C ALA A 239 4.65 11.08 17.78
N ASN A 240 5.16 10.17 18.61
CA ASN A 240 5.62 10.50 19.96
C ASN A 240 6.87 11.38 19.95
N TYR A 241 7.79 11.18 19.00
CA TYR A 241 8.93 12.07 18.81
C TYR A 241 8.49 13.48 18.41
N ILE A 242 7.60 13.60 17.43
CA ILE A 242 7.07 14.88 16.96
C ILE A 242 6.34 15.60 18.10
N TYR A 243 5.54 14.89 18.91
CA TYR A 243 4.88 15.48 20.07
C TYR A 243 5.87 16.10 21.07
N LYS A 244 7.02 15.45 21.28
CA LYS A 244 8.06 15.98 22.20
C LYS A 244 8.80 17.19 21.64
N VAL A 245 8.98 17.27 20.32
CA VAL A 245 9.78 18.32 19.67
C VAL A 245 8.94 19.52 19.23
N LYS A 246 7.73 19.28 18.73
CA LYS A 246 6.76 20.27 18.24
C LYS A 246 5.32 19.82 18.54
N PRO A 247 4.86 19.95 19.79
CA PRO A 247 3.50 19.55 20.20
C PRO A 247 2.41 20.27 19.39
N ASP A 248 2.65 21.52 19.00
CA ASP A 248 1.74 22.37 18.22
C ASP A 248 1.25 21.71 16.92
N LEU A 249 2.06 20.84 16.28
CA LEU A 249 1.68 20.16 15.04
C LEU A 249 0.55 19.13 15.25
N LEU A 250 0.49 18.51 16.42
CA LEU A 250 -0.53 17.53 16.77
C LEU A 250 -1.73 18.20 17.42
N GLU A 251 -1.53 19.30 18.15
CA GLU A 251 -2.62 20.04 18.79
C GLU A 251 -3.44 20.88 17.80
N ALA A 252 -2.79 21.57 16.85
CA ALA A 252 -3.47 22.39 15.84
C ALA A 252 -4.38 21.58 14.90
N THR A 253 -4.09 20.28 14.75
CA THR A 253 -4.91 19.34 13.98
C THR A 253 -6.11 18.81 14.79
N ASN A 254 -6.00 18.79 16.12
CA ASN A 254 -7.01 18.24 17.04
C ASN A 254 -7.89 19.31 17.71
N SER A 255 -7.54 20.59 17.62
CA SER A 255 -8.42 21.70 17.98
C SER A 255 -9.53 21.81 16.93
N LEU A 256 -10.62 21.06 17.12
CA LEU A 256 -11.88 21.33 16.46
C LEU A 256 -12.34 22.76 16.79
N PRO A 257 -12.84 23.54 15.82
CA PRO A 257 -13.56 24.78 16.12
C PRO A 257 -14.83 24.40 16.89
N GLY A 258 -14.84 24.64 18.20
CA GLY A 258 -15.94 24.20 19.08
C GLY A 258 -15.61 24.05 20.56
N ARG A 259 -14.51 24.64 21.04
CA ARG A 259 -14.33 25.01 22.44
C ARG A 259 -14.14 26.51 22.53
#